data_AF-A0A537HAN0-F1
#
_entry.id   AF-A0A537HAN0-F1
#
_cell.length_a   1.000
_cell.length_b   1.000
_cell.length_c   1.000
_cell.angle_alpha   90.00
_cell.angle_beta   90.00
_cell.angle_gamma   90.00
#
_symmetry.space_group_name_H-M   'P 1'
#
loop_
_entity.id
_entity.type
_entity.pdbx_description
1 polymer ?
#
loop_
_entity_poly.entity_id
_entity_poly.type
_entity_poly.pdbx_seq_one_letter_code
_entity_poly.pdbx_strand_id
1 'polypeptide(L)'
;MENDKHMSAGWIVVPLLQILSIVIVVVIIIAVLISVILTASSRASVVFDPTTFVGILIGFRVATFILSVFFSFLLYRLVKRRNTHFIRQLFLFEDLERTAREAAVKKGVDVSISLNNLERLRRDAQVDERSRDPVLWSAILVFAAGTTIPSFITPSGLTSLALVALFAQYYVYYFLM
;
A
#
# COMPACT_ATOMS: atom_id res chain seq x y z
N MET A 1 -5.77 -5.77 28.22
CA MET A 1 -6.20 -5.17 26.95
C MET A 1 -4.97 -4.56 26.31
N GLU A 2 -4.38 -5.28 25.36
CA GLU A 2 -3.15 -4.85 24.72
C GLU A 2 -3.46 -3.65 23.84
N ASN A 3 -2.82 -2.52 24.16
CA ASN A 3 -2.99 -1.23 23.51
C ASN A 3 -2.76 -1.41 22.01
N ASP A 4 -3.83 -1.32 21.22
CA ASP A 4 -3.76 -1.48 19.77
C ASP A 4 -2.86 -0.36 19.25
N LYS A 5 -1.67 -0.71 18.74
CA LYS A 5 -0.65 0.27 18.35
C LYS A 5 -1.27 1.26 17.38
N HIS A 6 -1.52 2.49 17.84
CA HIS A 6 -2.03 3.59 17.01
C HIS A 6 -1.24 3.64 15.70
N MET A 7 -1.95 3.72 14.58
CA MET A 7 -1.32 3.83 13.27
C MET A 7 -0.43 5.06 13.28
N SER A 8 0.87 4.84 13.07
CA SER A 8 1.87 5.91 13.04
C SER A 8 1.47 6.96 12.00
N ALA A 9 1.70 8.24 12.30
CA ALA A 9 1.50 9.35 11.37
C ALA A 9 2.19 9.15 10.00
N GLY A 10 3.18 8.25 9.92
CA GLY A 10 3.82 7.81 8.67
C GLY A 10 2.83 7.31 7.60
N TRP A 11 1.66 6.83 7.98
CA TRP A 11 0.62 6.39 7.02
C TRP A 11 0.05 7.52 6.16
N ILE A 12 0.03 8.75 6.67
CA ILE A 12 -0.40 9.93 5.92
C ILE A 12 0.81 10.60 5.28
N VAL A 13 1.91 10.68 6.01
CA VAL A 13 3.10 11.43 5.58
C VAL A 13 3.80 10.77 4.39
N VAL A 14 3.95 9.44 4.36
CA VAL A 14 4.71 8.77 3.28
C VAL A 14 4.02 8.92 1.91
N PRO A 15 2.70 8.67 1.77
CA PRO A 15 2.00 8.91 0.51
C PRO A 15 2.00 10.39 0.10
N LEU A 16 1.84 11.29 1.07
CA LEU A 16 1.83 12.73 0.81
C LEU A 16 3.19 13.23 0.32
N LEU A 17 4.29 12.74 0.90
CA LEU A 17 5.65 13.00 0.41
C LEU A 17 5.87 12.46 -1.00
N GLN A 18 5.33 11.28 -1.32
CA GLN A 18 5.40 10.73 -2.69
C GLN A 18 4.66 11.65 -3.68
N ILE A 19 3.44 12.09 -3.36
CA ILE A 19 2.66 13.01 -4.19
C ILE A 19 3.42 14.33 -4.38
N LEU A 20 3.93 14.92 -3.29
CA LEU A 20 4.72 16.16 -3.34
C LEU A 20 5.96 16.01 -4.22
N SER A 21 6.66 14.87 -4.13
CA SER A 21 7.85 14.59 -4.94
C SER A 21 7.54 14.61 -6.45
N ILE A 22 6.38 14.06 -6.84
CA ILE A 22 5.93 14.06 -8.24
C ILE A 22 5.61 15.47 -8.71
N VAL A 23 4.88 16.25 -7.90
CA VAL A 23 4.52 17.63 -8.22
C VAL A 23 5.79 18.47 -8.46
N ILE A 24 6.79 18.36 -7.58
CA ILE A 24 8.06 19.09 -7.71
C ILE A 24 8.74 18.76 -9.04
N VAL A 25 8.82 17.49 -9.43
CA VAL A 25 9.45 17.10 -10.71
C VAL A 25 8.67 17.60 -11.91
N VAL A 26 7.34 17.53 -11.88
CA VAL A 26 6.51 18.07 -12.97
C VAL A 26 6.75 19.58 -13.13
N VAL A 27 6.83 20.33 -12.03
CA VAL A 27 7.14 21.76 -12.05
C VAL A 27 8.53 22.02 -12.63
N ILE A 28 9.55 21.25 -12.23
CA ILE A 28 10.91 21.37 -12.79
C ILE A 28 10.91 21.10 -14.30
N ILE A 29 10.23 20.05 -14.76
CA ILE A 29 10.14 19.72 -16.20
C ILE A 29 9.46 20.86 -16.96
N ILE A 30 8.35 21.39 -16.46
CA ILE A 30 7.64 22.51 -17.09
C ILE A 30 8.55 23.76 -17.15
N ALA A 31 9.27 24.08 -16.06
CA ALA A 31 10.18 25.20 -16.02
C ALA A 31 11.33 25.06 -17.05
N VAL A 32 11.89 23.85 -17.18
CA VAL A 32 12.91 23.53 -18.18
C VAL A 32 12.35 23.69 -19.60
N LEU A 33 11.15 23.17 -19.88
CA LEU A 33 10.50 23.31 -21.19
C LEU A 33 10.25 24.77 -21.56
N ILE A 34 9.74 25.57 -20.62
CA ILE A 34 9.51 27.01 -20.82
C ILE A 34 10.85 27.72 -21.11
N SER A 35 11.91 27.41 -20.36
CA SER A 35 13.24 27.98 -20.57
C SER A 35 13.79 27.68 -21.97
N VAL A 36 13.65 26.44 -22.44
CA VAL A 36 14.07 26.04 -23.80
C VAL A 36 13.29 26.82 -24.87
N ILE A 37 11.97 26.97 -24.71
CA ILE A 37 11.12 27.68 -25.68
C ILE A 37 11.46 29.18 -25.74
N LEU A 38 11.61 29.83 -24.59
CA LEU A 38 11.94 31.27 -24.51
C LEU A 38 13.36 31.59 -25.01
N THR A 39 14.28 30.63 -24.87
CA THR A 39 15.65 30.82 -25.33
C THR A 39 15.77 30.58 -26.84
N ALA A 40 15.02 29.61 -27.39
CA ALA A 40 14.94 29.36 -28.83
C ALA A 40 14.43 30.58 -29.61
N SER A 41 13.55 31.40 -29.01
CA SER A 41 13.00 32.62 -29.63
C SER A 41 13.89 33.86 -29.49
N SER A 42 14.88 33.86 -28.58
CA SER A 42 15.69 35.06 -28.25
C SER A 42 17.15 35.03 -28.73
N ARG A 43 17.62 33.96 -29.41
CA ARG A 43 19.06 33.73 -29.74
C ARG A 43 20.01 33.82 -28.52
N ALA A 44 19.48 33.86 -27.31
CA ALA A 44 20.28 33.79 -26.09
C ALA A 44 20.85 32.38 -25.94
N SER A 45 21.96 32.24 -25.21
CA SER A 45 22.51 30.93 -24.87
C SER A 45 21.59 30.22 -23.88
N VAL A 46 21.15 29.00 -24.20
CA VAL A 46 20.36 28.16 -23.31
C VAL A 46 21.17 27.90 -22.04
N VAL A 47 20.67 28.33 -20.87
CA VAL A 47 21.21 27.97 -19.54
C VAL A 47 20.71 26.56 -19.16
N PHE A 48 20.88 25.60 -20.07
CA PHE A 48 20.51 24.21 -19.84
C PHE A 48 21.76 23.37 -20.01
N ASP A 49 22.27 22.87 -18.89
CA ASP A 49 23.31 21.85 -18.88
C ASP A 49 22.64 20.47 -18.79
N PRO A 50 22.69 19.66 -19.86
CA PRO A 50 22.11 18.33 -19.88
C PRO A 50 22.68 17.43 -18.78
N THR A 51 23.93 17.64 -18.37
CA THR A 51 24.58 16.79 -17.35
C THR A 51 24.01 17.05 -15.96
N THR A 52 23.82 18.31 -15.59
CA THR A 52 23.10 18.71 -14.37
C THR A 52 21.66 18.19 -14.36
N PHE A 53 20.96 18.25 -15.48
CA PHE A 53 19.58 17.75 -15.58
C PHE A 53 19.49 16.22 -15.39
N VAL A 54 20.40 15.46 -15.99
CA VAL A 54 20.48 14.01 -15.78
C VAL A 54 20.81 13.70 -14.31
N GLY A 55 21.70 14.46 -13.69
CA GLY A 55 22.01 14.34 -12.26
C GLY A 55 20.80 14.52 -11.35
N ILE A 56 19.96 15.53 -11.63
CA ILE A 56 18.71 15.79 -10.90
C ILE A 56 17.73 14.62 -11.06
N LEU A 57 17.59 14.08 -12.27
CA LEU A 57 16.72 12.93 -12.52
C LEU A 57 17.19 11.67 -11.80
N ILE A 58 18.49 11.39 -11.79
CA ILE A 58 19.07 10.26 -11.05
C ILE A 58 18.85 10.43 -9.54
N GLY A 59 19.13 11.62 -8.99
CA GLY A 59 18.91 11.92 -7.58
C GLY A 59 17.45 11.73 -7.17
N PHE A 60 16.52 12.19 -8.00
CA PHE A 60 15.08 11.98 -7.80
C PHE A 60 14.69 10.49 -7.83
N ARG A 61 15.25 9.71 -8.76
CA ARG A 61 15.01 8.26 -8.82
C ARG A 61 15.49 7.54 -7.56
N VAL A 62 16.65 7.91 -7.03
CA VAL A 62 17.15 7.34 -5.77
C VAL A 62 16.23 7.72 -4.61
N ALA A 63 15.81 8.99 -4.51
CA ALA A 63 14.92 9.44 -3.44
C ALA A 63 13.56 8.73 -3.45
N THR A 64 12.95 8.58 -4.63
CA THR A 64 11.67 7.86 -4.80
C THR A 64 11.79 6.37 -4.52
N PHE A 65 12.91 5.74 -4.87
CA PHE A 65 13.19 4.36 -4.51
C PHE A 65 13.23 4.16 -2.99
N ILE A 66 13.94 5.03 -2.27
CA ILE A 66 14.01 4.99 -0.80
C ILE A 66 12.60 5.13 -0.20
N LEU A 67 11.82 6.12 -0.65
CA LEU A 67 10.43 6.31 -0.20
C LEU A 67 9.55 5.08 -0.47
N SER A 68 9.75 4.39 -1.59
CA SER A 68 9.01 3.17 -1.94
C SER A 68 9.35 2.00 -1.02
N VAL A 69 10.60 1.89 -0.57
CA VAL A 69 11.00 0.89 0.44
C VAL A 69 10.32 1.18 1.78
N PHE A 70 10.30 2.43 2.23
CA PHE A 70 9.57 2.82 3.44
C PHE A 70 8.07 2.52 3.32
N PHE A 71 7.49 2.79 2.16
CA PHE A 71 6.09 2.47 1.89
C PHE A 71 5.80 0.96 1.92
N SER A 72 6.70 0.14 1.36
CA SER A 72 6.63 -1.33 1.47
C SER A 72 6.59 -1.81 2.92
N PHE A 73 7.41 -1.21 3.78
CA PHE A 73 7.43 -1.55 5.21
C PHE A 73 6.12 -1.20 5.91
N LEU A 74 5.47 -0.10 5.53
CA LEU A 74 4.14 0.24 6.03
C LEU A 74 3.11 -0.81 5.59
N LEU A 75 3.10 -1.18 4.31
CA LEU A 75 2.20 -2.22 3.79
C LEU A 75 2.41 -3.56 4.51
N TYR A 76 3.65 -3.96 4.75
CA TYR A 76 3.97 -5.15 5.55
C TYR A 76 3.29 -5.10 6.93
N ARG A 77 3.38 -3.96 7.64
CA ARG A 77 2.75 -3.81 8.96
C ARG A 77 1.23 -3.90 8.88
N LEU A 78 0.61 -3.41 7.81
CA LEU A 78 -0.83 -3.45 7.62
C LEU A 78 -1.32 -4.87 7.30
N VAL A 79 -0.64 -5.57 6.39
CA VAL A 79 -0.96 -6.99 6.11
C VAL A 79 -0.76 -7.84 7.38
N LYS A 80 0.31 -7.58 8.14
CA LYS A 80 0.53 -8.27 9.42
C LYS A 80 -0.58 -7.98 10.44
N ARG A 81 -0.99 -6.71 10.62
CA ARG A 81 -2.07 -6.35 11.54
C ARG A 81 -3.38 -7.03 11.16
N ARG A 82 -3.68 -7.04 9.85
CA ARG A 82 -4.85 -7.72 9.29
C ARG A 82 -4.87 -9.19 9.65
N ASN A 83 -3.79 -9.91 9.34
CA ASN A 83 -3.69 -11.34 9.65
C ASN A 83 -3.90 -11.61 11.14
N THR A 84 -3.30 -10.80 12.02
CA THR A 84 -3.49 -10.95 13.48
C THR A 84 -4.94 -10.71 13.90
N HIS A 85 -5.62 -9.71 13.32
CA HIS A 85 -7.02 -9.43 13.63
C HIS A 85 -7.94 -10.59 13.20
N PHE A 86 -7.74 -11.10 11.98
CA PHE A 86 -8.50 -12.25 11.46
C PHE A 86 -8.29 -13.51 12.30
N ILE A 87 -7.04 -13.81 12.70
CA ILE A 87 -6.74 -14.94 13.60
C ILE A 87 -7.48 -14.80 14.94
N ARG A 88 -7.50 -13.59 15.52
CA ARG A 88 -8.21 -13.34 16.78
C ARG A 88 -9.72 -13.51 16.63
N GLN A 89 -10.31 -13.01 15.55
CA GLN A 89 -11.74 -13.20 15.27
C GLN A 89 -12.08 -14.67 15.08
N LEU A 90 -11.24 -15.41 14.37
CA LEU A 90 -11.43 -16.84 14.16
C LEU A 90 -11.44 -17.63 15.48
N PHE A 91 -10.50 -17.34 16.39
CA PHE A 91 -10.48 -17.96 17.72
C PHE A 91 -11.74 -17.63 18.54
N LEU A 92 -12.23 -16.39 18.43
CA LEU A 92 -13.45 -16.00 19.12
C LEU A 92 -14.69 -16.75 18.60
N PHE A 93 -14.78 -16.97 17.28
CA PHE A 93 -15.84 -17.80 16.69
C PHE A 93 -15.73 -19.26 17.12
N GLU A 94 -14.52 -19.80 17.22
CA GLU A 94 -14.28 -21.18 17.70
C GLU A 94 -14.67 -21.35 19.17
N ASP A 95 -14.29 -20.40 20.04
CA ASP A 95 -14.67 -20.41 21.45
C ASP A 95 -16.20 -20.25 21.62
N LEU A 96 -16.84 -19.42 20.80
CA LEU A 96 -18.29 -19.26 20.82
C LEU A 96 -19.01 -20.54 20.38
N GLU A 97 -18.52 -21.20 19.32
CA GLU A 97 -19.05 -22.48 18.85
C GLU A 97 -18.96 -23.53 19.96
N ARG A 98 -17.80 -23.64 20.61
CA ARG A 98 -17.55 -24.58 21.70
C ARG A 98 -18.46 -24.31 22.90
N THR A 99 -18.56 -23.06 23.32
CA THR A 99 -19.41 -22.66 24.46
C THR A 99 -20.89 -22.89 24.16
N ALA A 100 -21.34 -22.57 22.94
CA ALA A 100 -22.72 -22.81 22.52
C ALA A 100 -23.05 -24.31 22.47
N ARG A 101 -22.11 -25.15 22.00
CA ARG A 101 -22.25 -26.61 21.99
C ARG A 101 -22.34 -27.18 23.41
N GLU A 102 -21.46 -26.75 24.31
CA GLU A 102 -21.49 -27.16 25.72
C GLU A 102 -22.79 -26.72 26.42
N ALA A 103 -23.28 -25.50 26.15
CA ALA A 103 -24.54 -24.99 26.69
C ALA A 103 -25.76 -25.75 26.14
N ALA A 104 -25.77 -26.10 24.85
CA ALA A 104 -26.83 -26.87 24.21
C ALA A 104 -26.94 -28.28 24.82
N VAL A 105 -25.79 -28.96 25.00
CA VAL A 105 -25.73 -30.28 25.66
C VAL A 105 -26.23 -30.19 27.10
N LYS A 106 -25.82 -29.17 27.85
CA LYS A 106 -26.24 -28.98 29.25
C LYS A 106 -27.74 -28.67 29.41
N LYS A 107 -28.35 -27.98 28.44
CA LYS A 107 -29.78 -27.62 28.45
C LYS A 107 -30.68 -28.60 27.69
N GLY A 108 -30.12 -29.60 26.99
CA GLY A 108 -30.88 -30.55 26.17
C GLY A 108 -31.62 -29.91 24.99
N VAL A 109 -31.17 -28.73 24.54
CA VAL A 109 -31.79 -28.00 23.42
C VAL A 109 -31.05 -28.35 22.13
N ASP A 110 -31.80 -28.68 21.08
CA ASP A 110 -31.22 -28.91 19.75
C ASP A 110 -30.87 -27.58 19.08
N VAL A 111 -29.57 -27.28 19.01
CA VAL A 111 -29.03 -26.07 18.37
C VAL A 111 -28.21 -26.44 17.12
N SER A 112 -28.38 -27.68 16.62
CA SER A 112 -27.59 -28.25 15.51
C SER A 112 -27.61 -27.40 14.24
N ILE A 113 -28.76 -26.83 13.87
CA ILE A 113 -28.92 -26.00 12.67
C ILE A 113 -28.13 -24.69 12.80
N SER A 114 -28.25 -24.00 13.95
CA SER A 114 -27.56 -22.73 14.19
C SER A 114 -26.04 -22.91 14.33
N LEU A 115 -25.60 -24.01 14.97
CA LEU A 115 -24.19 -24.39 15.06
C LEU A 115 -23.60 -24.72 13.68
N ASN A 116 -24.33 -25.45 12.85
CA ASN A 116 -23.89 -25.78 11.49
C ASN A 116 -23.78 -24.52 10.61
N ASN A 117 -24.72 -23.57 10.74
CA ASN A 117 -24.62 -22.29 10.06
C ASN A 117 -23.40 -21.47 10.52
N LEU A 118 -23.10 -21.47 11.82
CA LEU A 118 -21.91 -20.80 12.37
C LEU A 118 -20.61 -21.46 11.86
N GLU A 119 -20.57 -22.79 11.83
CA GLU A 119 -19.42 -23.56 11.33
C GLU A 119 -19.21 -23.35 9.83
N ARG A 120 -20.30 -23.22 9.06
CA ARG A 120 -20.25 -22.84 7.65
C ARG A 120 -19.70 -21.44 7.48
N LEU A 121 -20.22 -20.45 8.23
CA LEU A 121 -19.74 -19.07 8.18
C LEU A 121 -18.24 -18.97 8.52
N ARG A 122 -17.79 -19.72 9.53
CA ARG A 122 -16.38 -19.82 9.90
C ARG A 122 -15.52 -20.40 8.77
N ARG A 123 -15.99 -21.47 8.12
CA ARG A 123 -15.28 -22.09 6.98
C ARG A 123 -15.23 -21.16 5.77
N ASP A 124 -16.33 -20.50 5.44
CA ASP A 124 -16.39 -19.54 4.35
C ASP A 124 -15.40 -18.38 4.61
N ALA A 125 -15.38 -17.83 5.83
CA ALA A 125 -14.41 -16.81 6.24
C ALA A 125 -12.94 -17.30 6.15
N GLN A 126 -12.64 -18.53 6.57
CA GLN A 126 -11.28 -19.10 6.44
C GLN A 126 -10.83 -19.28 4.98
N VAL A 127 -11.75 -19.60 4.08
CA VAL A 127 -11.46 -19.79 2.66
C VAL A 127 -11.23 -18.44 1.96
N ASP A 128 -12.07 -17.45 2.24
CA ASP A 128 -11.99 -16.12 1.62
C ASP A 128 -10.84 -15.28 2.19
N GLU A 129 -10.52 -15.43 3.48
CA GLU A 129 -9.52 -14.62 4.20
C GLU A 129 -8.24 -15.39 4.51
N ARG A 130 -7.80 -16.20 3.53
CA ARG A 130 -6.56 -16.98 3.63
C ARG A 130 -5.38 -16.09 4.04
N SER A 131 -4.58 -16.57 5.00
CA SER A 131 -3.43 -15.84 5.52
C SER A 131 -2.45 -15.50 4.37
N ARG A 132 -2.27 -14.20 4.16
CA ARG A 132 -1.39 -13.65 3.12
C ARG A 132 -0.02 -13.43 3.73
N ASP A 133 1.05 -14.01 3.17
CA ASP A 133 2.42 -13.74 3.64
C ASP A 133 2.68 -12.22 3.56
N PRO A 134 2.89 -11.54 4.70
CA PRO A 134 3.04 -10.08 4.72
C PRO A 134 4.22 -9.58 3.87
N VAL A 135 5.29 -10.36 3.74
CA VAL A 135 6.48 -9.96 2.96
C VAL A 135 6.20 -10.06 1.47
N LEU A 136 5.66 -11.21 1.03
CA LEU A 136 5.31 -11.43 -0.36
C LEU A 136 4.24 -10.43 -0.83
N TRP A 137 3.21 -10.21 -0.02
CA TRP A 137 2.14 -9.30 -0.38
C TRP A 137 2.53 -7.84 -0.33
N SER A 138 3.40 -7.41 0.58
CA SER A 138 3.90 -6.03 0.54
C SER A 138 4.74 -5.78 -0.71
N ALA A 139 5.57 -6.75 -1.11
CA ALA A 139 6.35 -6.66 -2.35
C ALA A 139 5.46 -6.63 -3.60
N ILE A 140 4.47 -7.53 -3.69
CA ILE A 140 3.51 -7.55 -4.80
C ILE A 140 2.73 -6.24 -4.87
N LEU A 141 2.27 -5.72 -3.73
CA LEU A 141 1.50 -4.48 -3.70
C LEU A 141 2.32 -3.28 -4.17
N VAL A 142 3.59 -3.19 -3.77
CA VAL A 142 4.50 -2.13 -4.24
C VAL A 142 4.71 -2.23 -5.76
N PHE A 143 4.92 -3.45 -6.27
CA PHE A 143 5.09 -3.69 -7.71
C PHE A 143 3.80 -3.39 -8.50
N ALA A 144 2.65 -3.87 -8.04
CA ALA A 144 1.34 -3.65 -8.65
C ALA A 144 0.92 -2.17 -8.62
N ALA A 145 1.35 -1.45 -7.59
CA ALA A 145 1.17 -0.01 -7.47
C ALA A 145 1.94 0.74 -8.59
N GLY A 146 2.89 0.09 -9.28
CA GLY A 146 3.58 0.70 -10.43
C GLY A 146 4.99 1.17 -10.10
N THR A 147 5.59 0.73 -8.99
CA THR A 147 7.05 0.88 -8.86
C THR A 147 7.72 -0.13 -9.80
N THR A 148 8.01 0.27 -11.03
CA THR A 148 8.87 -0.53 -11.91
C THR A 148 10.26 -0.61 -11.28
N ILE A 149 10.96 -1.74 -11.49
CA ILE A 149 12.40 -1.86 -11.25
C ILE A 149 13.07 -0.60 -11.83
N PRO A 150 14.02 0.05 -11.14
CA PRO A 150 14.69 1.24 -11.66
C PRO A 150 15.42 0.89 -12.97
N SER A 151 14.76 1.10 -14.10
CA SER A 151 15.38 1.10 -15.41
C SER A 151 15.90 2.51 -15.64
N PHE A 152 17.21 2.69 -15.51
CA PHE A 152 17.90 3.98 -15.65
C PHE A 152 17.85 4.58 -17.08
N ILE A 153 17.12 3.95 -18.00
CA ILE A 153 17.23 4.17 -19.45
C ILE A 153 15.87 4.50 -20.10
N THR A 154 14.73 4.29 -19.43
CA THR A 154 13.39 4.47 -20.06
C THR A 154 12.60 5.65 -19.49
N PRO A 155 11.97 6.51 -20.34
CA PRO A 155 11.18 7.67 -19.90
C PRO A 155 9.85 7.31 -19.20
N SER A 156 9.47 6.03 -19.18
CA SER A 156 8.17 5.53 -18.71
C SER A 156 7.93 5.65 -17.21
N GLY A 157 8.93 6.00 -16.40
CA GLY A 157 8.77 6.00 -14.93
C GLY A 157 8.00 7.20 -14.34
N LEU A 158 7.36 8.06 -15.14
CA LEU A 158 6.46 9.13 -14.65
C LEU A 158 5.02 8.64 -14.50
N THR A 159 4.53 7.76 -15.38
CA THR A 159 3.17 7.22 -15.34
C THR A 159 2.99 6.18 -14.23
N SER A 160 4.07 5.48 -13.91
CA SER A 160 4.06 4.39 -12.95
C SER A 160 3.94 4.89 -11.50
N LEU A 161 4.34 6.13 -11.20
CA LEU A 161 4.30 6.74 -9.86
C LEU A 161 2.91 7.28 -9.45
N ALA A 162 2.13 7.78 -10.40
CA ALA A 162 0.76 8.26 -10.14
C ALA A 162 -0.18 7.11 -9.75
N LEU A 163 0.05 5.93 -10.35
CA LEU A 163 -0.66 4.72 -9.98
C LEU A 163 -0.27 4.23 -8.58
N VAL A 164 0.95 4.50 -8.09
CA VAL A 164 1.37 3.99 -6.76
C VAL A 164 0.56 4.63 -5.65
N ALA A 165 0.46 5.96 -5.67
CA ALA A 165 -0.29 6.72 -4.68
C ALA A 165 -1.80 6.43 -4.78
N LEU A 166 -2.35 6.34 -6.00
CA LEU A 166 -3.77 6.04 -6.21
C LEU A 166 -4.14 4.61 -5.82
N PHE A 167 -3.32 3.61 -6.19
CA PHE A 167 -3.55 2.21 -5.85
C PHE A 167 -3.38 1.97 -4.35
N ALA A 168 -2.37 2.57 -3.73
CA ALA A 168 -2.20 2.57 -2.28
C ALA A 168 -3.41 3.17 -1.56
N GLN A 169 -3.90 4.31 -2.02
CA GLN A 169 -5.04 5.00 -1.41
C GLN A 169 -6.34 4.20 -1.61
N TYR A 170 -6.53 3.59 -2.79
CA TYR A 170 -7.67 2.72 -3.07
C TYR A 170 -7.62 1.42 -2.25
N TYR A 171 -6.44 0.80 -2.12
CA TYR A 171 -6.24 -0.43 -1.38
C TYR A 171 -6.32 -0.22 0.14
N VAL A 172 -5.87 0.93 0.64
CA VAL A 172 -6.06 1.32 2.05
C VAL A 172 -7.54 1.62 2.33
N TYR A 173 -8.26 2.25 1.40
CA TYR A 173 -9.69 2.56 1.54
C TYR A 173 -10.56 1.29 1.55
N TYR A 174 -10.32 0.35 0.64
CA TYR A 174 -11.05 -0.92 0.55
C TYR A 174 -10.77 -1.92 1.68
N PHE A 175 -9.79 -1.62 2.53
CA PHE A 175 -9.29 -2.55 3.55
C PHE A 175 -9.45 -1.97 4.97
N LEU A 176 -9.82 -0.69 5.08
CA LEU A 176 -10.28 -0.03 6.30
C LEU A 176 -11.80 0.00 6.43
N MET A 177 -12.54 -0.13 5.31
CA MET A 177 -13.98 -0.43 5.29
C MET A 177 -14.21 -1.93 5.17
#